data_AF-A0ABD0RSJ4-F1
#
_entry.id   AF-A0ABD0RSJ4-F1
#
_cell.length_a   1.000
_cell.length_b   1.000
_cell.length_c   1.000
_cell.angle_alpha   90.00
_cell.angle_beta   90.00
_cell.angle_gamma   90.00
#
_symmetry.space_group_name_H-M   'P 1'
#
loop_
_entity.id
_entity.type
_entity.pdbx_description
1 polymer ?
#
loop_
_entity_poly.entity_id
_entity_poly.type
_entity_poly.pdbx_seq_one_letter_code
_entity_poly.pdbx_strand_id
1 'polypeptide(L)' 'TDTSQNSSVQIIDDGRRSFTVLITGLRLIDSGWYCCSAGDLQVPVQLTVTKTKR' A
#
# COMPACT_ATOMS: atom_id res chain seq x y z
N THR A 1 -1.78 16.48 -20.87
CA THR A 1 -2.48 15.75 -19.80
C THR A 1 -1.43 15.23 -18.86
N ASP A 2 -1.30 15.84 -17.67
CA ASP A 2 -0.36 15.36 -16.65
C ASP A 2 -0.82 13.95 -16.27
N THR A 3 -0.12 12.93 -16.79
CA THR A 3 -0.43 11.56 -16.42
C THR A 3 0.32 11.33 -15.13
N SER A 4 -0.16 11.96 -14.05
CA SER A 4 0.22 11.62 -12.70
C SER A 4 0.13 10.10 -12.63
N GLN A 5 1.28 9.43 -12.44
CA GLN A 5 1.33 8.02 -12.14
C GLN A 5 0.50 7.84 -10.86
N ASN A 6 -0.77 7.46 -11.04
CA ASN A 6 -1.64 7.20 -9.91
C ASN A 6 -1.09 6.00 -9.17
N SER A 7 -1.13 6.08 -7.86
CA SER A 7 -0.70 4.99 -6.99
C SER A 7 -1.51 3.75 -7.36
N SER A 8 -0.81 2.63 -7.57
CA SER A 8 -1.45 1.36 -7.90
C SER A 8 -1.23 0.37 -6.76
N VAL A 9 -2.28 -0.40 -6.46
CA VAL A 9 -2.29 -1.40 -5.41
C VAL A 9 -2.49 -2.77 -6.05
N GLN A 10 -1.63 -3.71 -5.69
CA GLN A 10 -1.74 -5.12 -6.10
C GLN A 10 -1.74 -5.99 -4.86
N ILE A 11 -2.62 -7.00 -4.86
CA ILE A 11 -2.67 -8.03 -3.83
C ILE A 11 -2.24 -9.34 -4.48
N ILE A 12 -1.18 -9.93 -3.96
CA ILE A 12 -0.60 -11.18 -4.48
C ILE A 12 -0.75 -12.21 -3.37
N ASP A 13 -1.55 -13.24 -3.63
CA ASP A 13 -1.66 -14.42 -2.77
C ASP A 13 -0.98 -15.59 -3.47
N ASP A 14 0.03 -16.17 -2.81
CA ASP A 14 0.79 -17.32 -3.29
C ASP A 14 0.33 -18.64 -2.65
N GLY A 15 -0.78 -18.62 -1.91
CA GLY A 15 -1.35 -19.76 -1.20
C GLY A 15 -0.61 -20.12 0.09
N ARG A 16 0.40 -19.35 0.53
CA ARG A 16 1.21 -19.65 1.72
C ARG A 16 0.68 -19.01 3.00
N ARG A 17 -0.64 -19.11 3.24
CA ARG A 17 -1.31 -18.56 4.45
C ARG A 17 -1.02 -17.06 4.70
N SER A 18 -0.57 -16.35 3.68
CA SER A 18 -0.26 -14.93 3.70
C SER A 18 -0.45 -14.36 2.31
N PHE A 19 -0.69 -13.05 2.23
CA PHE A 19 -0.71 -12.31 0.97
C PHE A 19 0.22 -11.10 1.07
N THR A 20 0.71 -10.66 -0.06
CA THR A 20 1.54 -9.47 -0.21
C THR A 20 0.71 -8.34 -0.77
N VAL A 21 0.76 -7.17 -0.14
CA VAL A 21 0.21 -5.92 -0.67
C VAL A 21 1.36 -5.11 -1.24
N LEU A 22 1.38 -4.92 -2.55
CA LEU A 22 2.35 -4.08 -3.25
C LEU A 22 1.69 -2.76 -3.64
N ILE A 23 2.23 -1.65 -3.14
CA ILE A 23 1.79 -0.30 -3.51
C ILE A 23 2.93 0.39 -4.27
N THR A 24 2.66 0.82 -5.49
CA THR A 24 3.63 1.52 -6.35
C THR A 24 3.13 2.92 -6.69
N GLY A 25 4.03 3.83 -7.06
CA GLY A 25 3.67 5.21 -7.39
C GLY A 25 3.21 6.06 -6.18
N LEU A 26 3.65 5.69 -4.97
CA LEU A 26 3.28 6.41 -3.75
C LEU A 26 3.66 7.89 -3.79
N ARG A 27 2.72 8.72 -3.37
CA ARG A 27 2.83 10.18 -3.20
C ARG A 27 2.68 10.50 -1.72
N LEU A 28 3.10 11.71 -1.33
CA LEU A 28 3.00 12.16 0.06
C LEU A 28 1.56 12.11 0.60
N ILE A 29 0.58 12.40 -0.26
CA ILE A 29 -0.85 12.37 0.08
C ILE A 29 -1.40 10.96 0.34
N ASP A 30 -0.66 9.93 -0.03
CA ASP A 30 -1.04 8.53 0.21
C ASP A 30 -0.57 8.05 1.60
N SER A 31 0.01 8.93 2.43
CA SER A 31 0.33 8.60 3.82
C SER A 31 -0.94 8.45 4.64
N GLY A 32 -1.01 7.45 5.51
CA GLY A 32 -2.18 7.21 6.34
C GLY A 32 -2.17 5.83 7.00
N TRP A 33 -3.28 5.52 7.65
CA TRP A 33 -3.54 4.18 8.18
C TRP A 33 -4.15 3.30 7.09
N TYR A 34 -3.55 2.12 6.92
CA TYR A 34 -4.01 1.05 6.07
C TYR A 34 -4.33 -0.16 6.93
N CYS A 35 -5.19 -1.06 6.45
CA CYS A 35 -5.49 -2.31 7.15
C CYS A 35 -5.36 -3.48 6.17
N CYS A 36 -4.56 -4.48 6.53
CA CYS A 36 -4.62 -5.79 5.91
C CYS A 36 -5.77 -6.56 6.55
N SER A 37 -6.74 -7.02 5.77
CA SER A 37 -7.89 -7.76 6.28
C SER A 37 -8.05 -9.12 5.60
N ALA A 38 -8.46 -10.11 6.38
CA ALA A 38 -8.83 -11.45 5.92
C ALA A 38 -9.99 -11.97 6.77
N GLY A 39 -11.22 -11.86 6.24
CA GLY A 39 -12.43 -12.06 7.04
C GLY A 39 -12.50 -11.06 8.19
N ASP A 40 -12.71 -11.54 9.41
CA ASP A 40 -12.78 -10.71 10.61
C ASP A 40 -11.42 -10.27 11.15
N LEU A 41 -10.32 -10.89 10.68
CA LEU A 41 -8.98 -10.51 11.07
C LEU A 41 -8.58 -9.20 10.38
N GLN A 42 -8.19 -8.21 11.16
CA GLN A 42 -7.70 -6.91 10.68
C GLN A 42 -6.35 -6.60 11.34
N VAL A 43 -5.38 -6.21 10.52
CA VAL A 43 -4.04 -5.80 10.96
C VAL A 43 -3.78 -4.38 10.46
N PRO A 44 -3.81 -3.36 11.34
CA PRO A 44 -3.54 -1.98 10.96
C PRO A 44 -2.04 -1.76 10.71
N VAL A 45 -1.73 -0.94 9.71
CA VAL A 45 -0.38 -0.57 9.27
C VAL A 45 -0.35 0.93 9.03
N GLN A 46 0.60 1.64 9.65
CA GLN A 46 0.80 3.05 9.38
C GLN A 46 1.79 3.22 8.22
N LEU A 47 1.31 3.71 7.08
CA LEU A 47 2.15 4.04 5.93
C LEU A 47 2.52 5.52 5.97
N THR A 48 3.83 5.80 6.02
CA THR A 48 4.34 7.18 5.95
C THR A 48 5.22 7.33 4.73
N VAL A 49 4.78 8.13 3.76
CA VAL A 49 5.55 8.46 2.56
C VAL A 49 6.31 9.75 2.84
N THR A 50 7.62 9.71 2.69
CA THR A 50 8.50 10.87 2.90
C THR A 50 9.24 11.20 1.62
N LYS A 51 9.64 12.48 1.46
CA LYS A 51 10.58 12.85 0.40
C LYS A 51 11.95 12.27 0.78
N THR A 52 12.55 11.52 -0.13
CA THR A 52 13.97 11.17 0.00
C THR A 52 14.79 12.46 -0.01
N LYS A 53 15.54 12.71 1.06
CA LYS A 53 16.60 13.72 1.02
C LYS A 53 17.71 13.16 0.11
N ARG A 54 18.07 13.93 -0.93
CA ARG A 54 19.28 13.68 -1.72
C ARG A 54 20.49 14.22 -1.00
#